data_AF-A0A411MIT4-F1
#
_entry.id   AF-A0A411MIT4-F1
#
_cell.length_a   1.000
_cell.length_b   1.000
_cell.length_c   1.000
_cell.angle_alpha   90.00
_cell.angle_beta   90.00
_cell.angle_gamma   90.00
#
_symmetry.space_group_name_H-M   'P 1'
#
loop_
_entity.id
_entity.type
_entity.pdbx_description
1 polymer ?
#
loop_
_entity_poly.entity_id
_entity_poly.type
_entity_poly.pdbx_seq_one_letter_code
_entity_poly.pdbx_strand_id
1 'polypeptide(L)'
;MRYNYLKETPRWMVYLLLVVSLFAILPVANMIVAGYNNLKVSFSSHLDLSQLGQFGDFFGGHTSAFAGSLSLIVVLFFTFHQAKQQRIFFLSQQADTSKTADRQFFLEGINLITQWDIKAPGCDQCMRLLDYYGRLALISEDRELLLLLNTVITAKIRANLEGKNGSFKVTNYPYASEAIEKIRPLREADARAQKNFKAKKG
;
A
#
# COMPACT_ATOMS: atom_id res chain seq x y z
N MET A 1 8.77 5.18 2.13
CA MET A 1 9.67 5.06 0.96
C MET A 1 9.90 6.45 0.37
N ARG A 2 11.14 6.81 0.00
CA ARG A 2 11.43 8.10 -0.64
C ARG A 2 11.20 7.96 -2.14
N TYR A 3 10.20 8.65 -2.68
CA TYR A 3 9.86 8.58 -4.10
C TYR A 3 11.02 9.14 -4.93
N ASN A 4 11.62 8.33 -5.79
CA ASN A 4 12.75 8.73 -6.62
C ASN A 4 12.28 9.10 -8.02
N TYR A 5 12.11 10.40 -8.27
CA TYR A 5 11.64 10.93 -9.55
C TYR A 5 12.45 10.39 -10.74
N LEU A 6 13.79 10.40 -10.66
CA LEU A 6 14.66 9.97 -11.77
C LEU A 6 14.50 8.49 -12.16
N LYS A 7 14.19 7.61 -11.20
CA LYS A 7 13.94 6.18 -11.47
C LYS A 7 12.52 5.91 -11.94
N GLU A 8 11.57 6.71 -11.49
CA GLU A 8 10.14 6.50 -11.72
C GLU A 8 9.60 7.25 -12.95
N THR A 9 10.39 8.18 -13.51
CA THR A 9 10.08 8.89 -14.76
C THR A 9 10.36 8.01 -15.98
N PRO A 10 9.39 7.84 -16.91
CA PRO A 10 9.62 7.08 -18.13
C PRO A 10 10.62 7.79 -19.05
N ARG A 11 11.42 6.99 -19.79
CA ARG A 11 12.53 7.50 -20.63
C ARG A 11 12.10 8.59 -21.60
N TRP A 12 10.92 8.46 -22.22
CA TRP A 12 10.39 9.46 -23.15
C TRP A 12 10.18 10.84 -22.50
N MET A 13 9.76 10.88 -21.22
CA MET A 13 9.54 12.12 -20.48
C MET A 13 10.87 12.76 -20.08
N VAL A 14 11.90 11.95 -19.79
CA VAL A 14 13.27 12.43 -19.59
C VAL A 14 13.81 13.05 -20.88
N TYR A 15 13.65 12.38 -22.03
CA TYR A 15 14.07 12.94 -23.32
C TYR A 15 13.34 14.24 -23.66
N LEU A 16 12.02 14.29 -23.42
CA LEU A 16 11.24 15.50 -23.63
C LEU A 16 11.74 16.66 -22.76
N LEU A 17 11.98 16.41 -21.47
CA LEU A 17 12.54 17.41 -20.57
C LEU A 17 13.92 17.89 -21.02
N LEU A 18 14.82 16.97 -21.42
CA LEU A 18 16.15 17.31 -21.90
C LEU A 18 16.10 18.17 -23.18
N VAL A 19 15.26 17.78 -24.14
CA VAL A 19 15.08 18.51 -25.40
C VAL A 19 14.52 19.90 -25.13
N VAL A 20 13.50 20.01 -24.27
CA VAL A 20 12.91 21.30 -23.90
C VAL A 20 13.91 22.17 -23.14
N SER A 21 14.66 21.60 -22.20
CA SER A 21 15.71 22.32 -21.49
C SER A 21 16.80 22.80 -22.44
N LEU A 22 17.17 22.03 -23.47
CA LEU A 22 18.12 22.45 -24.49
C LEU A 22 17.58 23.63 -25.30
N PHE A 23 16.34 23.54 -25.78
CA PHE A 23 15.69 24.61 -26.54
C PHE A 23 15.39 25.85 -25.69
N ALA A 24 15.26 25.70 -24.36
CA ALA A 24 15.07 26.80 -23.43
C ALA A 24 16.32 27.69 -23.25
N ILE A 25 17.53 27.17 -23.55
CA ILE A 25 18.79 27.90 -23.33
C ILE A 25 18.82 29.20 -24.15
N LEU A 26 18.46 29.13 -25.43
CA LEU A 26 18.50 30.28 -26.34
C LEU A 26 17.54 31.42 -25.93
N PRO A 27 16.23 31.19 -25.73
CA PRO A 27 15.31 32.25 -25.31
C PRO A 27 15.65 32.78 -23.92
N VAL A 28 16.09 31.94 -22.97
CA VAL A 28 16.49 32.39 -21.64
C VAL A 28 17.76 33.25 -21.71
N ALA A 29 18.78 32.82 -22.45
CA ALA A 29 19.99 33.61 -22.66
C ALA A 29 19.67 34.94 -23.36
N ASN A 30 18.81 34.93 -24.37
CA ASN A 30 18.40 36.15 -25.07
C ASN A 30 17.60 37.08 -24.15
N MET A 31 16.74 36.55 -23.28
CA MET A 31 16.00 37.32 -22.28
C MET A 31 16.95 37.94 -21.22
N ILE A 32 17.96 37.20 -20.77
CA ILE A 32 18.99 37.71 -19.84
C ILE A 32 19.80 38.84 -20.48
N VAL A 33 20.25 38.64 -21.73
CA VAL A 33 21.04 39.65 -22.47
C VAL A 33 20.20 40.89 -22.76
N ALA A 34 18.97 40.73 -23.23
CA ALA A 34 18.05 41.84 -23.47
C ALA A 34 17.69 42.58 -22.18
N GLY A 35 17.44 41.85 -21.08
CA GLY A 35 17.20 42.43 -19.76
C GLY A 35 18.40 43.22 -19.23
N TYR A 36 19.61 42.68 -19.37
CA TYR A 36 20.85 43.36 -18.99
C TYR A 36 21.12 44.61 -19.82
N ASN A 37 20.91 44.53 -21.14
CA ASN A 37 21.04 45.67 -22.03
C ASN A 37 20.00 46.74 -21.74
N ASN A 38 18.76 46.39 -21.41
CA ASN A 38 17.71 47.35 -21.02
C ASN A 38 18.02 48.06 -19.70
N LEU A 39 18.58 47.35 -18.70
CA LEU A 39 19.06 47.97 -17.45
C LEU A 39 20.20 48.97 -17.71
N LYS A 40 21.04 48.72 -18.73
CA LYS A 40 22.08 49.67 -19.16
C LYS A 40 21.54 50.83 -20.01
N VAL A 41 20.58 50.58 -20.90
CA VAL A 41 20.00 51.59 -21.81
C VAL A 41 19.08 52.57 -21.09
N SER A 42 18.50 52.21 -19.94
CA SER A 42 17.81 53.17 -19.07
C SER A 42 18.70 54.33 -18.58
N PHE A 43 20.04 54.25 -18.76
CA PHE A 43 20.99 55.33 -18.51
C PHE A 43 21.33 56.19 -19.75
N SER A 44 20.91 55.83 -20.96
CA SER A 44 21.09 56.65 -22.18
C SER A 44 19.86 56.60 -23.07
N SER A 45 18.99 57.58 -22.92
CA SER A 45 17.73 57.73 -23.66
C SER A 45 17.94 57.99 -25.15
N HIS A 46 17.50 57.07 -26.02
CA HIS A 46 16.85 57.29 -27.33
C HIS A 46 16.56 55.90 -27.95
N LEU A 47 15.45 55.27 -27.57
CA LEU A 47 14.97 54.05 -28.22
C LEU A 47 14.11 54.41 -29.44
N ASP A 48 14.46 53.86 -30.60
CA ASP A 48 13.74 54.05 -31.86
C ASP A 48 12.40 53.25 -31.84
N LEU A 49 11.34 53.78 -32.47
CA LEU A 49 9.99 53.21 -32.42
C LEU A 49 9.95 51.77 -32.99
N SER A 50 10.80 51.51 -33.98
CA SER A 50 11.03 50.18 -34.56
C SER A 50 11.57 49.17 -33.55
N GLN A 51 12.46 49.61 -32.65
CA GLN A 51 13.02 48.77 -31.60
C GLN A 51 11.97 48.44 -30.52
N LEU A 52 11.09 49.40 -30.19
CA LEU A 52 9.95 49.14 -29.30
C LEU A 52 8.98 48.10 -29.87
N GLY A 53 8.72 48.14 -31.18
CA GLY A 53 7.90 47.13 -31.87
C GLY A 53 8.51 45.72 -31.81
N GLN A 54 9.81 45.61 -32.06
CA GLN A 54 10.54 44.33 -31.94
C GLN A 54 10.54 43.79 -30.51
N PHE A 55 10.61 44.65 -29.50
CA PHE A 55 10.44 44.24 -28.10
C PHE A 55 9.02 43.74 -27.81
N GLY A 56 8.01 44.42 -28.35
CA GLY A 56 6.60 43.99 -28.26
C GLY A 56 6.39 42.58 -28.81
N ASP A 57 6.90 42.30 -30.01
CA ASP A 57 6.78 40.96 -30.64
C ASP A 57 7.56 39.88 -29.89
N PHE A 58 8.73 40.23 -29.36
CA PHE A 58 9.58 39.31 -28.59
C PHE A 58 8.95 38.91 -27.25
N PHE A 59 8.49 39.89 -26.46
CA PHE A 59 7.87 39.64 -25.15
C PHE A 59 6.43 39.14 -25.28
N GLY A 60 5.65 39.72 -26.19
CA GLY A 60 4.23 39.42 -26.37
C GLY A 60 3.96 38.13 -27.14
N GLY A 61 4.74 37.81 -28.17
CA GLY A 61 4.53 36.64 -29.03
C GLY A 61 5.36 35.42 -28.63
N HIS A 62 6.69 35.56 -28.69
CA HIS A 62 7.59 34.40 -28.52
C HIS A 62 7.78 33.99 -27.06
N THR A 63 7.95 34.96 -26.16
CA THR A 63 8.19 34.69 -24.73
C THR A 63 6.93 34.13 -24.05
N SER A 64 5.75 34.61 -24.41
CA SER A 64 4.47 34.13 -23.88
C SER A 64 4.17 32.69 -24.33
N ALA A 65 4.38 32.37 -25.61
CA ALA A 65 4.23 31.02 -26.15
C ALA A 65 5.22 30.04 -25.52
N PHE A 66 6.49 30.48 -25.35
CA PHE A 66 7.50 29.70 -24.66
C PHE A 66 7.12 29.43 -23.19
N ALA A 67 6.71 30.46 -22.45
CA ALA A 67 6.26 30.33 -21.06
C ALA A 67 5.02 29.42 -20.92
N GLY A 68 4.08 29.51 -21.85
CA GLY A 68 2.91 28.63 -21.92
C GLY A 68 3.28 27.18 -22.22
N SER A 69 4.22 26.94 -23.13
CA SER A 69 4.70 25.58 -23.42
C SER A 69 5.46 24.96 -22.24
N LEU A 70 6.28 25.77 -21.55
CA LEU A 70 7.03 25.33 -20.37
C LEU A 70 6.07 24.99 -19.21
N SER A 71 5.06 25.83 -18.97
CA SER A 71 4.07 25.57 -17.93
C SER A 71 3.29 24.29 -18.19
N LEU A 72 2.93 24.02 -19.45
CA LEU A 72 2.26 22.78 -19.85
C LEU A 72 3.12 21.54 -19.58
N ILE A 73 4.43 21.61 -19.85
CA ILE A 73 5.37 20.51 -19.57
C ILE A 73 5.51 20.26 -18.07
N VAL A 74 5.58 21.33 -17.28
CA VAL A 74 5.61 21.25 -15.81
C VAL A 74 4.32 20.60 -15.29
N VAL A 75 3.16 21.04 -15.78
CA VAL A 75 1.86 20.46 -15.40
C VAL A 75 1.81 18.99 -15.76
N LEU A 76 2.16 18.60 -17.00
CA LEU A 76 2.19 17.20 -17.43
C LEU A 76 3.10 16.34 -16.54
N PHE A 77 4.30 16.84 -16.22
CA PHE A 77 5.25 16.16 -15.34
C PHE A 77 4.65 15.91 -13.95
N PHE A 78 4.10 16.96 -13.31
CA PHE A 78 3.52 16.84 -11.98
C PHE A 78 2.27 15.98 -11.97
N THR A 79 1.36 16.14 -12.94
CA THR A 79 0.14 15.33 -13.06
C THR A 79 0.49 13.85 -13.24
N PHE A 80 1.49 13.52 -14.06
CA PHE A 80 1.94 12.13 -14.23
C PHE A 80 2.46 11.54 -12.92
N HIS A 81 3.33 12.26 -12.21
CA HIS A 81 3.89 11.78 -10.94
C HIS A 81 2.83 11.69 -9.83
N GLN A 82 1.90 12.64 -9.76
CA GLN A 82 0.79 12.63 -8.82
C GLN A 82 -0.12 11.42 -9.06
N ALA A 83 -0.50 11.16 -10.31
CA ALA A 83 -1.33 10.01 -10.67
C ALA A 83 -0.63 8.68 -10.33
N LYS A 84 0.68 8.59 -10.58
CA LYS A 84 1.47 7.40 -10.26
C LYS A 84 1.57 7.15 -8.75
N GLN A 85 1.80 8.19 -7.95
CA GLN A 85 1.83 8.08 -6.49
C GLN A 85 0.46 7.68 -5.92
N GLN A 86 -0.62 8.29 -6.42
CA GLN A 86 -1.98 7.93 -6.03
C GLN A 86 -2.29 6.46 -6.34
N ARG A 87 -1.93 5.97 -7.53
CA ARG A 87 -2.14 4.57 -7.90
C ARG A 87 -1.41 3.61 -6.96
N ILE A 88 -0.15 3.87 -6.63
CA ILE A 88 0.62 3.03 -5.71
C ILE A 88 -0.06 3.00 -4.34
N PHE A 89 -0.47 4.17 -3.83
CA PHE A 89 -1.19 4.27 -2.57
C PHE A 89 -2.49 3.46 -2.56
N PHE A 90 -3.32 3.61 -3.62
CA PHE A 90 -4.57 2.84 -3.74
C PHE A 90 -4.34 1.34 -3.81
N LEU A 91 -3.31 0.88 -4.54
CA LEU A 91 -2.97 -0.54 -4.61
C LEU A 91 -2.54 -1.09 -3.25
N SER A 92 -1.71 -0.35 -2.49
CA SER A 92 -1.36 -0.75 -1.13
C SER A 92 -2.59 -0.78 -0.22
N GLN A 93 -3.45 0.24 -0.30
CA GLN A 93 -4.65 0.31 0.52
C GLN A 93 -5.63 -0.82 0.21
N GLN A 94 -5.79 -1.19 -1.06
CA GLN A 94 -6.64 -2.30 -1.48
C GLN A 94 -6.11 -3.64 -0.94
N ALA A 95 -4.80 -3.86 -1.00
CA ALA A 95 -4.17 -5.07 -0.46
C ALA A 95 -4.27 -5.15 1.07
N ASP A 96 -4.14 -4.02 1.77
CA ASP A 96 -4.30 -3.97 3.23
C ASP A 96 -5.77 -4.14 3.64
N THR A 97 -6.70 -3.59 2.85
CA THR A 97 -8.14 -3.72 3.07
C THR A 97 -8.60 -5.16 2.82
N SER A 98 -8.10 -5.83 1.78
CA SER A 98 -8.44 -7.24 1.53
C SER A 98 -7.96 -8.13 2.68
N LYS A 99 -6.72 -7.95 3.14
CA LYS A 99 -6.19 -8.67 4.31
C LYS A 99 -7.00 -8.41 5.58
N THR A 100 -7.40 -7.17 5.80
CA THR A 100 -8.21 -6.79 6.98
C THR A 100 -9.62 -7.37 6.88
N ALA A 101 -10.23 -7.34 5.70
CA ALA A 101 -11.54 -7.93 5.45
C ALA A 101 -11.53 -9.45 5.64
N ASP A 102 -10.51 -10.16 5.13
CA ASP A 102 -10.34 -11.59 5.33
C ASP A 102 -10.20 -11.93 6.82
N ARG A 103 -9.40 -11.14 7.55
CA ARG A 103 -9.24 -11.27 9.00
C ARG A 103 -10.55 -11.00 9.74
N GLN A 104 -11.30 -9.97 9.37
CA GLN A 104 -12.57 -9.65 10.00
C GLN A 104 -13.61 -10.75 9.76
N PHE A 105 -13.71 -11.25 8.52
CA PHE A 105 -14.58 -12.36 8.17
C PHE A 105 -14.22 -13.63 8.95
N PHE A 106 -12.92 -13.88 9.14
CA PHE A 106 -12.43 -14.95 10.00
C PHE A 106 -12.86 -14.77 11.47
N LEU A 107 -12.69 -13.57 12.03
CA LEU A 107 -13.05 -13.25 13.42
C LEU A 107 -14.56 -13.39 13.68
N GLU A 108 -15.40 -12.88 12.78
CA GLU A 108 -16.85 -13.05 12.85
C GLU A 108 -17.23 -14.54 12.75
N GLY A 109 -16.54 -15.26 11.85
CA GLY A 109 -16.70 -16.69 11.63
C GLY A 109 -16.40 -17.56 12.85
N ILE A 110 -15.26 -17.32 13.51
CA ILE A 110 -14.90 -18.08 14.72
C ILE A 110 -15.84 -17.76 15.89
N ASN A 111 -16.41 -16.56 15.94
CA ASN A 111 -17.40 -16.23 16.97
C ASN A 111 -18.69 -17.07 16.81
N LEU A 112 -19.06 -17.45 15.58
CA LEU A 112 -20.17 -18.37 15.34
C LEU A 112 -19.89 -19.75 15.93
N ILE A 113 -18.64 -20.22 15.92
CA ILE A 113 -18.23 -21.49 16.57
C ILE A 113 -18.59 -21.42 18.05
N THR A 114 -18.20 -20.34 18.74
CA THR A 114 -18.53 -20.11 20.14
C THR A 114 -20.03 -20.07 20.40
N GLN A 115 -20.80 -19.41 19.54
CA GLN A 115 -22.26 -19.32 19.69
C GLN A 115 -22.94 -20.70 19.59
N TRP A 116 -22.48 -21.55 18.67
CA TRP A 116 -22.97 -22.93 18.55
C TRP A 116 -22.49 -23.81 19.71
N ASP A 117 -21.25 -23.63 20.17
CA ASP A 117 -20.71 -24.40 21.30
C ASP A 117 -21.43 -24.08 22.62
N ILE A 118 -21.83 -22.82 22.84
CA ILE A 118 -22.64 -22.42 24.01
C ILE A 118 -24.00 -23.14 24.00
N LYS A 119 -24.65 -23.24 22.83
CA LYS A 119 -25.98 -23.88 22.71
C LYS A 119 -25.89 -25.40 22.82
N ALA A 120 -24.92 -26.01 22.15
CA ALA A 120 -24.72 -27.45 22.10
C ALA A 120 -23.22 -27.77 21.98
N PRO A 121 -22.53 -28.04 23.12
CA PRO A 121 -21.09 -28.21 23.14
C PRO A 121 -20.60 -29.33 22.23
N GLY A 122 -19.71 -29.00 21.30
CA GLY A 122 -19.11 -29.93 20.35
C GLY A 122 -20.09 -30.54 19.35
N CYS A 123 -21.20 -29.87 19.05
CA CYS A 123 -22.15 -30.28 18.01
C CYS A 123 -21.52 -30.31 16.60
N ASP A 124 -22.11 -31.05 15.66
CA ASP A 124 -21.54 -31.20 14.32
C ASP A 124 -21.45 -29.89 13.54
N GLN A 125 -22.37 -28.96 13.74
CA GLN A 125 -22.31 -27.62 13.13
C GLN A 125 -21.09 -26.84 13.63
N CYS A 126 -20.81 -26.88 14.93
CA CYS A 126 -19.62 -26.30 15.53
C CYS A 126 -18.34 -26.93 14.94
N MET A 127 -18.32 -28.27 14.82
CA MET A 127 -17.19 -29.02 14.28
C MET A 127 -16.96 -28.73 12.78
N ARG A 128 -18.01 -28.59 11.98
CA ARG A 128 -17.92 -28.19 10.56
C ARG A 128 -17.37 -26.79 10.38
N LEU A 129 -17.85 -25.84 11.18
CA LEU A 129 -17.33 -24.47 11.16
C LEU A 129 -15.86 -24.46 11.58
N LEU A 130 -15.50 -25.21 12.62
CA LEU A 130 -14.12 -25.36 13.05
C LEU A 130 -13.22 -25.97 11.97
N ASP A 131 -13.70 -26.97 11.22
CA ASP A 131 -12.96 -27.56 10.11
C ASP A 131 -12.76 -26.57 8.96
N TYR A 132 -13.82 -25.82 8.61
CA TYR A 132 -13.75 -24.79 7.57
C TYR A 132 -12.78 -23.66 7.93
N TYR A 133 -12.89 -23.09 9.14
CA TYR A 133 -11.98 -22.03 9.58
C TYR A 133 -10.59 -22.57 9.90
N GLY A 134 -10.46 -23.83 10.30
CA GLY A 134 -9.19 -24.55 10.39
C GLY A 134 -8.48 -24.58 9.05
N ARG A 135 -9.19 -24.95 7.97
CA ARG A 135 -8.65 -24.92 6.60
C ARG A 135 -8.20 -23.52 6.20
N LEU A 136 -8.99 -22.48 6.49
CA LEU A 136 -8.61 -21.10 6.16
C LEU A 136 -7.34 -20.65 6.90
N ALA A 137 -7.22 -20.96 8.19
CA ALA A 137 -6.03 -20.63 8.98
C ALA A 137 -4.79 -21.42 8.53
N LEU A 138 -4.97 -22.64 8.02
CA LEU A 138 -3.88 -23.45 7.48
C LEU A 138 -3.39 -22.94 6.12
N ILE A 139 -4.30 -22.50 5.25
CA ILE A 139 -3.97 -21.96 3.91
C ILE A 139 -3.28 -20.59 4.01
N SER A 140 -3.70 -19.74 4.94
CA SER A 140 -3.11 -18.40 5.10
C SER A 140 -1.69 -18.43 5.68
N GLU A 141 -1.26 -19.57 6.24
CA GLU A 141 -0.01 -19.74 7.00
C GLU A 141 0.17 -18.70 8.12
N ASP A 142 -0.92 -18.06 8.56
CA ASP A 142 -0.89 -17.01 9.57
C ASP A 142 -1.00 -17.62 10.98
N ARG A 143 0.12 -17.54 11.71
CA ARG A 143 0.21 -17.97 13.11
C ARG A 143 -0.87 -17.34 13.98
N GLU A 144 -1.21 -16.08 13.73
CA GLU A 144 -2.19 -15.37 14.54
C GLU A 144 -3.59 -15.97 14.38
N LEU A 145 -3.98 -16.34 13.16
CA LEU A 145 -5.29 -16.97 12.90
C LEU A 145 -5.42 -18.34 13.58
N LEU A 146 -4.34 -19.14 13.62
CA LEU A 146 -4.31 -20.39 14.38
C LEU A 146 -4.46 -20.16 15.88
N LEU A 147 -3.81 -19.13 16.43
CA LEU A 147 -3.94 -18.77 17.85
C LEU A 147 -5.34 -18.25 18.18
N LEU A 148 -5.95 -17.46 17.29
CA LEU A 148 -7.33 -17.01 17.42
C LEU A 148 -8.30 -18.18 17.37
N LEU A 149 -8.11 -19.13 16.45
CA LEU A 149 -8.91 -20.36 16.40
C LEU A 149 -8.80 -21.17 17.70
N ASN A 150 -7.61 -21.20 18.32
CA ASN A 150 -7.43 -21.88 19.62
C ASN A 150 -8.28 -21.28 20.76
N THR A 151 -8.68 -20.01 20.68
CA THR A 151 -9.52 -19.37 21.70
C THR A 151 -10.94 -19.94 21.76
N VAL A 152 -11.45 -20.42 20.62
CA VAL A 152 -12.81 -20.98 20.51
C VAL A 152 -12.83 -22.51 20.64
N ILE A 153 -11.65 -23.16 20.64
CA ILE A 153 -11.52 -24.60 20.82
C ILE A 153 -11.64 -24.95 22.32
N THR A 154 -12.83 -25.42 22.72
CA THR A 154 -13.13 -25.85 24.08
C THR A 154 -12.63 -27.28 24.37
N ALA A 155 -12.61 -27.67 25.64
CA ALA A 155 -12.17 -29.00 26.06
C ALA A 155 -13.04 -30.13 25.44
N LYS A 156 -14.34 -29.88 25.25
CA LYS A 156 -15.26 -30.84 24.61
C LYS A 156 -14.94 -31.01 23.13
N ILE A 157 -14.67 -29.92 22.42
CA ILE A 157 -14.22 -29.93 21.02
C ILE A 157 -12.91 -30.72 20.88
N ARG A 158 -11.91 -30.46 21.74
CA ARG A 158 -10.65 -31.22 21.74
C ARG A 158 -10.89 -32.71 21.98
N ALA A 159 -11.68 -33.07 22.99
CA ALA A 159 -12.00 -34.47 23.29
C ALA A 159 -12.71 -35.17 22.12
N ASN A 160 -13.56 -34.44 21.38
CA ASN A 160 -14.23 -34.94 20.19
C ASN A 160 -13.27 -35.16 19.01
N LEU A 161 -12.27 -34.28 18.83
CA LEU A 161 -11.23 -34.41 17.80
C LEU A 161 -10.17 -35.46 18.16
N GLU A 162 -9.88 -35.66 19.44
CA GLU A 162 -8.98 -36.68 19.97
C GLU A 162 -9.61 -38.09 20.04
N GLY A 163 -10.88 -38.24 19.64
CA GLY A 163 -11.51 -39.55 19.44
C GLY A 163 -11.94 -40.29 20.71
N LYS A 164 -11.97 -39.64 21.88
CA LYS A 164 -12.33 -40.30 23.16
C LYS A 164 -13.79 -40.79 23.26
N ASN A 165 -14.67 -40.39 22.33
CA ASN A 165 -16.11 -40.71 22.34
C ASN A 165 -16.54 -41.73 21.26
N GLY A 166 -15.64 -42.56 20.73
CA GLY A 166 -16.01 -43.75 19.95
C GLY A 166 -16.55 -43.52 18.52
N SER A 167 -16.73 -42.28 18.06
CA SER A 167 -16.95 -41.97 16.64
C SER A 167 -15.67 -41.41 16.04
N PHE A 168 -15.02 -42.14 15.13
CA PHE A 168 -13.86 -41.66 14.38
C PHE A 168 -14.23 -40.39 13.59
N LYS A 169 -13.86 -39.22 14.11
CA LYS A 169 -14.15 -37.89 13.53
C LYS A 169 -12.93 -37.23 12.86
N VAL A 170 -11.73 -37.80 12.98
CA VAL A 170 -10.53 -37.32 12.24
C VAL A 170 -10.74 -37.38 10.73
N THR A 171 -11.46 -38.40 10.24
CA THR A 171 -11.86 -38.52 8.83
C THR A 171 -12.91 -37.50 8.40
N ASN A 172 -13.73 -37.01 9.33
CA ASN A 172 -14.84 -36.10 9.02
C ASN A 172 -14.43 -34.62 9.11
N TYR A 173 -13.42 -34.30 9.93
CA TYR A 173 -12.93 -32.94 10.17
C TYR A 173 -11.39 -32.89 10.14
N PRO A 174 -10.77 -33.21 8.98
CA PRO A 174 -9.33 -33.37 8.87
C PRO A 174 -8.57 -32.06 9.13
N TYR A 175 -9.11 -30.92 8.70
CA TYR A 175 -8.46 -29.62 8.86
C TYR A 175 -8.57 -29.10 10.29
N ALA A 176 -9.67 -29.39 10.99
CA ALA A 176 -9.78 -29.11 12.43
C ALA A 176 -8.72 -29.90 13.23
N SER A 177 -8.53 -31.18 12.89
CA SER A 177 -7.50 -32.02 13.51
C SER A 177 -6.09 -31.51 13.21
N GLU A 178 -5.79 -31.19 11.94
CA GLU A 178 -4.48 -30.65 11.55
C GLU A 178 -4.19 -29.29 12.22
N ALA A 179 -5.19 -28.40 12.29
CA ALA A 179 -5.06 -27.11 12.95
C ALA A 179 -4.70 -27.27 14.44
N ILE A 180 -5.31 -28.23 15.15
CA ILE A 180 -4.98 -28.52 16.56
C ILE A 180 -3.53 -29.00 16.72
N GLU A 181 -3.06 -29.86 15.83
CA GLU A 181 -1.67 -30.33 15.85
C GLU A 181 -0.68 -29.17 15.63
N LYS A 182 -0.98 -28.26 14.69
CA LYS A 182 -0.15 -27.05 14.49
C LYS A 182 -0.25 -26.03 15.63
N ILE A 183 -1.37 -25.95 16.32
CA ILE A 183 -1.56 -25.06 17.48
C ILE A 183 -0.76 -25.53 18.70
N ARG A 184 -0.58 -26.84 18.90
CA ARG A 184 0.12 -27.43 20.07
C ARG A 184 1.52 -26.81 20.31
N PRO A 185 2.45 -26.79 19.34
CA PRO A 185 3.78 -26.20 19.54
C PRO A 185 3.74 -24.67 19.74
N LEU A 186 2.79 -23.97 19.10
CA LEU A 186 2.62 -22.53 19.25
C LEU A 186 2.22 -22.14 20.68
N ARG A 187 1.30 -22.91 21.28
CA ARG A 187 0.86 -22.73 22.66
C ARG A 187 2.00 -22.97 23.66
N GLU A 188 2.84 -23.97 23.41
CA GLU A 188 4.00 -24.26 24.26
C GLU A 188 5.08 -23.18 24.16
N ALA A 189 5.28 -22.59 22.97
CA ALA A 189 6.16 -21.45 22.79
C ALA A 189 5.67 -20.22 23.56
N ASP A 190 4.38 -19.89 23.48
CA ASP A 190 3.79 -18.74 24.16
C ASP A 190 3.78 -18.92 25.69
N ALA A 191 3.48 -20.12 26.18
CA ALA A 191 3.55 -20.44 27.61
C ALA A 191 4.97 -20.30 28.17
N ARG A 192 5.99 -20.71 27.40
CA ARG A 192 7.42 -20.52 27.76
C ARG A 192 7.80 -19.04 27.77
N ALA A 193 7.38 -18.27 26.76
CA ALA A 193 7.65 -16.84 26.69
C ALA A 193 7.04 -16.07 27.88
N GLN A 194 5.79 -16.38 28.25
CA GLN A 194 5.13 -15.77 29.40
C GLN A 194 5.82 -16.10 30.74
N LYS A 195 6.25 -17.35 30.93
CA LYS A 195 7.02 -17.76 32.12
C LYS A 195 8.33 -16.99 32.23
N ASN A 196 9.07 -16.85 31.13
CA ASN A 196 10.34 -16.12 31.10
C ASN A 196 10.14 -14.61 31.35
N PHE A 197 9.05 -14.03 30.87
CA PHE A 197 8.73 -12.62 31.12
C PHE A 197 8.37 -12.36 32.60
N LYS A 198 7.61 -13.27 33.23
CA LYS A 198 7.32 -13.19 34.67
C LYS A 198 8.58 -13.38 35.52
N ALA A 199 9.45 -14.31 35.15
CA ALA A 199 10.72 -14.54 35.85
C ALA A 199 11.74 -13.41 35.73
N LYS A 200 11.61 -12.51 34.73
CA LYS A 200 12.45 -11.31 34.59
C LYS A 200 11.89 -10.07 35.30
N LYS A 201 10.63 -10.11 35.75
CA LYS A 201 9.94 -8.99 36.40
C LYS A 201 9.71 -9.19 37.90
N GLY A 202 9.89 -10.40 38.42
CA GLY A 202 9.95 -10.70 39.86
C GLY A 202 11.39 -10.83 40.29
#